data_AF-A0A7D8YIG4-F1
#
_entry.id   AF-A0A7D8YIG4-F1
#
_cell.length_a   1.000
_cell.length_b   1.000
_cell.length_c   1.000
_cell.angle_alpha   90.00
_cell.angle_beta   90.00
_cell.angle_gamma   90.00
#
_symmetry.space_group_name_H-M   'P 1'
#
loop_
_entity.id
_entity.type
_entity.pdbx_description
1 polymer ?
#
loop_
_entity_poly.entity_id
_entity_poly.type
_entity_poly.pdbx_seq_one_letter_code
_entity_poly.pdbx_strand_id
1 'polypeptide(L)'
;MGVMTASKPAPAPGPAGRRKPDPEVLLKLEVPIVVRLAEREMAVQDVLRFVPGSLIELPKNAEDELDLLVNNKPIGQGTAVKVGENFGIRVTFIGDLRARLAALAGQHPAPNPAAAIDSPPDPDAEAARMLSGQV
;
A
#
# COMPACT_ATOMS: atom_id res chain seq x y z
N MET A 1 60.70 -8.63 -23.89
CA MET A 1 59.96 -9.90 -23.71
C MET A 1 59.09 -9.73 -22.48
N GLY A 2 57.85 -9.25 -22.67
CA GLY A 2 56.91 -8.93 -21.60
C GLY A 2 55.55 -9.50 -21.96
N VAL A 3 55.05 -10.41 -21.14
CA VAL A 3 53.72 -11.01 -21.31
C VAL A 3 52.75 -10.31 -20.36
N MET A 4 51.96 -9.39 -20.91
CA MET A 4 50.78 -8.84 -20.24
C MET A 4 49.59 -9.74 -20.56
N THR A 5 49.19 -10.59 -19.62
CA THR A 5 47.91 -11.32 -19.70
C THR A 5 46.81 -10.41 -19.17
N ALA A 6 45.97 -9.89 -20.07
CA ALA A 6 44.77 -9.13 -19.74
C ALA A 6 43.76 -10.04 -19.01
N SER A 7 43.31 -9.62 -17.82
CA SER A 7 42.25 -10.29 -17.08
C SER A 7 40.91 -10.07 -17.77
N LYS A 8 40.21 -11.16 -18.09
CA LYS A 8 38.83 -11.17 -18.58
C LYS A 8 37.90 -10.55 -17.51
N PRO A 9 37.11 -9.50 -17.80
CA PRO A 9 36.22 -8.92 -16.82
C PRO A 9 35.07 -9.88 -16.52
N ALA A 10 34.78 -10.07 -15.23
CA ALA A 10 33.62 -10.83 -14.76
C ALA A 10 32.33 -10.13 -15.20
N PRO A 11 31.31 -10.86 -15.71
CA PRO A 11 30.04 -10.25 -16.03
C PRO A 11 29.34 -9.80 -14.74
N ALA A 12 28.96 -8.53 -14.67
CA ALA A 12 28.10 -7.99 -13.64
C ALA A 12 26.80 -8.82 -13.53
N PRO A 13 26.26 -9.07 -12.33
CA PRO A 13 24.97 -9.71 -12.20
C PRO A 13 23.90 -8.79 -12.81
N GLY A 14 23.39 -9.17 -13.97
CA GLY A 14 22.22 -8.54 -14.57
C GLY A 14 21.03 -8.59 -13.61
N PRO A 15 20.07 -7.66 -13.72
CA PRO A 15 18.95 -7.56 -12.79
C PRO A 15 18.23 -8.91 -12.76
N ALA A 16 18.22 -9.54 -11.59
CA ALA A 16 17.45 -10.75 -11.34
C ALA A 16 16.04 -10.50 -11.88
N GLY A 17 15.69 -11.23 -12.95
CA GLY A 17 14.38 -11.15 -13.56
C GLY A 17 13.36 -11.29 -12.46
N ARG A 18 12.49 -10.28 -12.32
CA ARG A 18 11.35 -10.33 -11.41
C ARG A 18 10.55 -11.57 -11.79
N ARG A 19 10.80 -12.69 -11.09
CA ARG A 19 9.98 -13.89 -11.22
C ARG A 19 8.58 -13.43 -10.88
N LYS A 20 7.69 -13.44 -11.87
CA LYS A 20 6.27 -13.26 -11.63
C LYS A 20 5.91 -14.31 -10.57
N PRO A 21 5.38 -13.91 -9.41
CA PRO A 21 5.01 -14.88 -8.38
C PRO A 21 4.09 -15.91 -9.00
N ASP A 22 4.34 -17.19 -8.72
CA ASP A 22 3.49 -18.27 -9.21
C ASP A 22 2.05 -18.03 -8.71
N PRO A 23 1.04 -18.04 -9.61
CA PRO A 23 -0.33 -17.67 -9.27
C PRO A 23 -0.90 -18.53 -8.14
N GLU A 24 -0.42 -19.77 -8.00
CA GLU A 24 -0.81 -20.73 -6.96
C GLU A 24 -0.44 -20.29 -5.54
N VAL A 25 0.61 -19.48 -5.38
CA VAL A 25 1.02 -18.93 -4.08
C VAL A 25 0.18 -17.71 -3.72
N LEU A 26 -0.15 -16.86 -4.71
CA LEU A 26 -0.97 -15.66 -4.52
C LEU A 26 -2.41 -15.99 -4.13
N LEU A 27 -2.94 -17.14 -4.57
CA LEU A 27 -4.31 -17.59 -4.24
C LEU A 27 -4.49 -18.03 -2.78
N LYS A 28 -3.40 -18.24 -2.04
CA LYS A 28 -3.41 -18.66 -0.62
C LYS A 28 -3.28 -17.50 0.37
N LEU A 29 -3.21 -16.27 -0.13
CA LEU A 29 -3.05 -15.10 0.72
C LEU A 29 -4.39 -14.69 1.33
N GLU A 30 -4.45 -14.65 2.66
CA GLU A 30 -5.57 -14.07 3.38
C GLU A 30 -5.50 -12.53 3.30
N VAL A 31 -6.60 -11.90 2.94
CA VAL A 31 -6.68 -10.43 2.82
C VAL A 31 -7.85 -9.87 3.61
N PRO A 32 -7.65 -8.73 4.30
CA PRO A 32 -8.73 -8.10 5.04
C PRO A 32 -9.75 -7.50 4.06
N ILE A 33 -10.99 -7.97 4.16
CA ILE A 33 -12.13 -7.38 3.45
C ILE A 33 -12.79 -6.39 4.40
N VAL A 34 -12.99 -5.16 3.94
CA VAL A 34 -13.68 -4.11 4.67
C VAL A 34 -15.00 -3.81 3.96
N VAL A 35 -16.10 -3.89 4.70
CA VAL A 35 -17.41 -3.47 4.21
C VAL A 35 -17.63 -2.05 4.70
N ARG A 36 -17.72 -1.08 3.78
CA ARG A 36 -17.96 0.32 4.15
C ARG A 36 -19.45 0.62 4.03
N LEU A 37 -20.04 0.97 5.17
CA LEU A 37 -21.44 1.39 5.22
C LEU A 37 -21.61 2.72 4.49
N ALA A 38 -20.96 3.77 4.96
CA ALA A 38 -20.91 5.06 4.29
C ALA A 38 -19.62 5.81 4.62
N GLU A 39 -19.40 6.93 3.92
CA GLU A 39 -18.31 7.86 4.16
C GLU A 39 -18.88 9.29 4.20
N ARG A 40 -18.30 10.13 5.06
CA ARG A 40 -18.68 11.54 5.19
C ARG A 40 -17.44 12.36 5.54
N GLU A 41 -17.18 13.41 4.79
CA GLU A 41 -16.17 14.41 5.14
C GLU A 41 -16.74 15.37 6.20
N MET A 42 -15.94 15.67 7.23
CA MET A 42 -16.31 16.54 8.34
C MET A 42 -15.12 17.41 8.74
N ALA A 43 -15.37 18.58 9.30
CA ALA A 43 -14.31 19.41 9.83
C ALA A 43 -13.65 18.71 11.03
N VAL A 44 -12.32 18.83 11.15
CA VAL A 44 -11.56 18.22 12.25
C VAL A 44 -12.13 18.64 13.62
N GLN A 45 -12.60 19.88 13.73
CA GLN A 45 -13.24 20.40 14.94
C GLN A 45 -14.48 19.60 15.36
N ASP A 46 -15.28 19.13 14.40
CA ASP A 46 -16.49 18.37 14.68
C ASP A 46 -16.15 16.94 15.12
N VAL A 47 -15.12 16.33 14.52
CA VAL A 47 -14.62 15.01 14.91
C VAL A 47 -14.08 15.02 16.33
N LEU A 48 -13.38 16.08 16.73
CA LEU A 48 -12.85 16.24 18.10
C LEU A 48 -13.94 16.45 19.16
N ARG A 49 -15.17 16.80 18.75
CA ARG A 49 -16.31 17.01 19.65
C ARG A 49 -17.12 15.74 19.90
N PHE A 50 -16.78 14.62 19.24
CA PHE A 50 -17.49 13.36 19.44
C PHE A 50 -17.34 12.87 20.88
N VAL A 51 -18.49 12.54 21.47
CA VAL A 51 -18.61 11.98 22.81
C VAL A 51 -19.53 10.75 22.75
N PRO A 52 -19.47 9.83 23.73
CA PRO A 52 -20.44 8.75 23.80
C PRO A 52 -21.86 9.29 23.77
N GLY A 53 -22.67 8.84 22.81
CA GLY A 53 -24.02 9.35 22.55
C GLY A 53 -24.13 10.36 21.41
N SER A 54 -23.02 10.81 20.80
CA SER A 54 -23.06 11.61 19.57
C SER A 54 -23.66 10.81 18.41
N LEU A 55 -24.66 11.39 17.74
CA LEU A 55 -25.27 10.82 16.53
C LEU A 55 -24.62 11.43 15.29
N ILE A 56 -24.10 10.57 14.41
CA ILE A 56 -23.48 10.97 13.15
C ILE A 56 -24.44 10.60 12.02
N GLU A 57 -24.99 11.61 11.35
CA GLU A 57 -25.82 11.40 10.16
C GLU A 57 -24.93 11.09 8.97
N LEU A 58 -25.27 10.02 8.24
CA LEU A 58 -24.56 9.62 7.04
C LEU A 58 -25.43 9.95 5.82
N PRO A 59 -24.83 10.36 4.69
CA PRO A 59 -25.59 10.76 3.49
C PRO A 59 -26.20 9.57 2.73
N LYS A 60 -25.95 8.33 3.17
CA LYS A 60 -26.36 7.10 2.49
C LYS A 60 -27.56 6.47 3.20
N ASN A 61 -28.54 6.00 2.43
CA ASN A 61 -29.72 5.35 3.00
C ASN A 61 -29.35 3.96 3.54
N ALA A 62 -30.10 3.51 4.55
CA ALA A 62 -29.89 2.19 5.17
C ALA A 62 -30.12 1.01 4.20
N GLU A 63 -30.83 1.25 3.11
CA GLU A 63 -31.21 0.25 2.10
C GLU A 63 -30.28 0.24 0.88
N ASP A 64 -29.34 1.19 0.81
CA ASP A 64 -28.40 1.31 -0.31
C ASP A 64 -27.33 0.20 -0.28
N GLU A 65 -26.80 -0.13 -1.45
CA GLU A 65 -25.74 -1.14 -1.57
C GLU A 65 -24.45 -0.68 -0.89
N LEU A 66 -23.86 -1.55 -0.07
CA LEU A 66 -22.63 -1.31 0.67
C LEU A 66 -21.40 -1.55 -0.20
N ASP A 67 -20.35 -0.76 0.01
CA ASP A 67 -19.11 -0.93 -0.75
C ASP A 67 -18.26 -2.04 -0.12
N LEU A 68 -17.75 -2.92 -0.97
CA LEU A 68 -16.77 -3.93 -0.59
C LEU A 68 -15.38 -3.44 -0.97
N LEU A 69 -14.50 -3.31 0.02
CA LEU A 69 -13.13 -2.86 -0.17
C LEU A 69 -12.13 -3.95 0.23
N VAL A 70 -11.02 -3.98 -0.51
CA VAL A 70 -9.83 -4.75 -0.15
C VAL A 70 -8.64 -3.80 -0.26
N ASN A 71 -7.80 -3.72 0.77
CA ASN A 71 -6.68 -2.76 0.85
C ASN A 71 -7.12 -1.33 0.45
N ASN A 72 -8.24 -0.86 1.00
CA ASN A 72 -8.83 0.46 0.74
C ASN A 72 -9.25 0.74 -0.73
N LYS A 73 -9.36 -0.28 -1.59
CA LYS A 73 -9.89 -0.12 -2.95
C LYS A 73 -11.24 -0.80 -3.11
N PRO A 74 -12.24 -0.15 -3.73
CA PRO A 74 -13.53 -0.75 -3.98
C PRO A 74 -13.39 -1.87 -5.00
N ILE A 75 -13.85 -3.06 -4.64
CA ILE A 75 -13.84 -4.25 -5.50
C ILE A 75 -15.24 -4.67 -5.94
N GLY A 76 -16.29 -4.13 -5.31
CA GLY A 76 -17.67 -4.51 -5.59
C GLY A 76 -18.67 -3.86 -4.64
N GLN A 77 -19.92 -4.27 -4.77
CA GLN A 77 -21.05 -3.79 -3.99
C GLN A 77 -21.91 -4.96 -3.50
N GLY A 78 -22.58 -4.78 -2.37
CA GLY A 78 -23.48 -5.80 -1.85
C GLY A 78 -24.45 -5.29 -0.80
N THR A 79 -25.55 -6.01 -0.61
CA THR A 79 -26.58 -5.67 0.36
C THR A 79 -26.33 -6.38 1.69
N ALA A 80 -26.50 -5.66 2.79
CA ALA A 80 -26.53 -6.26 4.12
C ALA A 80 -27.73 -7.18 4.30
N VAL A 81 -27.49 -8.41 4.74
CA VAL A 81 -28.54 -9.40 5.03
C VAL A 81 -28.32 -10.01 6.40
N LYS A 82 -29.41 -10.21 7.14
CA LYS A 82 -29.37 -11.00 8.39
C LYS A 82 -29.53 -12.48 8.04
N VAL A 83 -28.59 -13.29 8.49
CA VAL A 83 -28.60 -14.75 8.31
C VAL A 83 -28.66 -15.41 9.69
N GLY A 84 -29.88 -15.75 10.12
CA GLY A 84 -30.13 -16.24 11.47
C GLY A 84 -29.80 -15.17 12.50
N GLU A 85 -28.79 -15.42 13.32
CA GLU A 85 -28.26 -14.45 14.31
C GLU A 85 -27.03 -13.68 13.78
N ASN A 86 -26.52 -14.06 12.61
CA ASN A 86 -25.32 -13.48 12.04
C ASN A 86 -25.65 -12.38 11.05
N PHE A 87 -24.70 -11.45 10.88
CA PHE A 87 -24.72 -10.47 9.82
C PHE A 87 -23.94 -11.00 8.62
N GLY A 88 -24.50 -10.88 7.42
CA GLY A 88 -23.87 -11.29 6.17
C GLY A 88 -24.00 -10.21 5.11
N ILE A 89 -23.18 -10.31 4.07
CA ILE A 89 -23.28 -9.45 2.89
C ILE A 89 -23.60 -10.33 1.69
N ARG A 90 -24.66 -9.98 0.96
CA ARG A 90 -24.96 -10.57 -0.34
C ARG A 90 -24.28 -9.71 -1.40
N VAL A 91 -23.27 -10.27 -2.06
CA VAL A 91 -22.57 -9.58 -3.15
C VAL A 91 -23.53 -9.43 -4.32
N THR A 92 -23.86 -8.19 -4.69
CA THR A 92 -24.70 -7.90 -5.88
C THR A 92 -23.83 -7.76 -7.10
N PHE A 93 -22.72 -7.02 -6.97
CA PHE A 93 -21.81 -6.74 -8.06
C PHE A 93 -20.37 -6.93 -7.60
N ILE A 94 -19.55 -7.49 -8.48
CA ILE A 94 -18.14 -7.65 -8.21
C ILE A 94 -17.35 -7.31 -9.48
N GLY A 95 -16.38 -6.42 -9.32
CA GLY A 95 -15.56 -5.94 -10.43
C GLY A 95 -14.66 -7.03 -11.00
N ASP A 96 -14.00 -6.68 -12.12
CA ASP A 96 -13.14 -7.58 -12.87
C ASP A 96 -11.98 -8.16 -12.04
N LEU A 97 -11.51 -9.35 -12.44
CA LEU A 97 -10.36 -10.01 -11.83
C LEU A 97 -9.11 -9.10 -11.81
N ARG A 98 -8.91 -8.30 -12.86
CA ARG A 98 -7.82 -7.31 -12.93
C ARG A 98 -7.95 -6.22 -11.87
N ALA A 99 -9.16 -5.71 -11.64
CA ALA A 99 -9.41 -4.70 -10.62
C ALA A 99 -9.14 -5.26 -9.21
N ARG A 100 -9.53 -6.52 -8.95
CA ARG A 100 -9.23 -7.21 -7.69
C ARG A 100 -7.74 -7.45 -7.52
N LEU A 101 -7.05 -7.96 -8.54
CA LEU A 101 -5.60 -8.16 -8.49
C LEU A 101 -4.85 -6.84 -8.26
N ALA A 102 -5.32 -5.72 -8.82
CA ALA A 102 -4.78 -4.40 -8.56
C ALA A 102 -5.08 -3.88 -7.13
N ALA A 103 -6.17 -4.32 -6.51
CA ALA A 103 -6.46 -4.05 -5.09
C ALA A 103 -5.57 -4.89 -4.16
N LEU A 104 -5.23 -6.11 -4.57
CA LEU A 104 -4.35 -7.02 -3.82
C LEU A 104 -2.86 -6.70 -3.97
N ALA A 105 -2.44 -6.25 -5.16
CA ALA A 105 -1.07 -5.81 -5.43
C ALA A 105 -0.80 -4.54 -4.61
N GLY A 106 -0.12 -4.72 -3.47
CA GLY A 106 0.05 -3.73 -2.43
C GLY A 106 0.46 -2.36 -2.95
N GLN A 107 -0.06 -1.32 -2.28
CA GLN A 107 0.63 -0.05 -2.25
C GLN A 107 2.05 -0.33 -1.77
N HIS A 108 3.04 -0.09 -2.64
CA HIS A 108 4.31 0.37 -2.13
C HIS A 108 3.99 1.72 -1.50
N PRO A 109 4.04 1.88 -0.15
CA PRO A 109 4.00 3.21 0.41
C PRO A 109 5.12 3.98 -0.28
N ALA A 110 4.84 5.21 -0.72
CA ALA A 110 5.87 6.07 -1.27
C ALA A 110 7.10 6.03 -0.32
N PRO A 111 8.33 5.90 -0.83
CA PRO A 111 9.51 5.91 0.01
C PRO A 111 9.44 7.15 0.89
N ASN A 112 9.46 6.95 2.21
CA ASN A 112 9.45 8.03 3.18
C ASN A 112 10.61 8.99 2.82
N PRO A 113 10.33 10.25 2.42
CA PRO A 113 11.39 11.19 2.07
C PRO A 113 12.34 11.47 3.25
N ALA A 114 11.95 11.12 4.49
CA ALA A 114 12.82 11.24 5.66
C ALA A 114 13.98 10.24 5.69
N ALA A 115 13.95 9.14 4.93
CA ALA A 115 15.04 8.15 4.92
C ALA A 115 16.28 8.60 4.11
N ALA A 116 16.15 9.64 3.27
CA ALA A 116 17.26 10.13 2.45
C ALA A 116 18.16 11.14 3.17
N ILE A 117 17.79 11.60 4.37
CA ILE A 117 18.48 12.69 5.09
C ILE A 117 19.52 12.16 6.10
N ASP A 118 19.49 10.85 6.40
CA ASP A 118 20.38 10.20 7.38
C ASP A 118 21.41 9.28 6.70
N SER A 119 21.91 9.68 5.53
CA SER A 119 23.22 9.18 5.12
C SER A 119 24.26 10.00 5.88
N PRO A 120 25.03 9.41 6.80
CA PRO A 120 26.11 10.12 7.46
C PRO A 120 27.05 10.67 6.38
N PRO A 121 27.50 11.93 6.47
CA PRO A 121 28.49 12.44 5.55
C PRO A 121 29.73 11.56 5.62
N ASP A 122 30.21 11.10 4.46
CA ASP A 122 31.41 10.28 4.37
C ASP A 122 32.56 10.97 5.12
N PRO A 123 33.18 10.33 6.14
CA PRO A 123 34.22 10.95 6.95
C PRO A 123 35.46 11.34 6.12
N ASP A 124 35.65 10.69 4.97
CA ASP A 124 36.76 10.95 4.06
C ASP A 124 36.58 12.25 3.26
N ALA A 125 35.33 12.70 3.05
CA ALA A 125 35.04 13.92 2.31
C ALA A 125 35.29 15.19 3.15
N GLU A 126 35.13 15.11 4.47
CA GLU A 126 35.35 16.24 5.38
C GLU A 126 36.85 16.45 5.66
N ALA A 127 37.64 15.38 5.73
CA ALA A 127 39.09 15.44 5.89
C ALA A 127 39.77 16.16 4.71
N ALA A 128 39.29 15.95 3.48
CA ALA A 128 39.83 16.61 2.29
C ALA A 128 39.60 18.13 2.28
N ARG A 129 38.52 18.61 2.92
CA ARG A 129 38.17 20.05 2.99
C ARG A 129 38.98 20.81 4.03
N MET A 130 39.36 20.16 5.13
CA MET A 130 40.22 20.78 6.15
C MET A 130 41.64 21.05 5.64
N LEU A 131 42.14 20.25 4.69
CA LEU A 131 43.46 20.43 4.09
C LEU A 131 43.50 21.55 3.03
N SER A 132 42.36 21.96 2.47
CA SER A 132 42.30 22.97 1.40
C SER A 132 41.98 24.40 1.86
N GLY A 133 41.84 24.66 3.16
CA GLY A 133 41.84 26.02 3.72
C GLY A 133 40.78 26.98 3.15
N GLN A 134 39.57 26.49 2.86
CA GLN A 134 38.45 27.33 2.43
C GLN A 134 37.33 27.23 3.47
N VAL A 135 37.26 28.26 4.31
CA VAL A 135 36.09 28.58 5.17
C VAL A 135 35.16 29.47 4.38
#